data_AF-A0A4Z1J7B4-F1
#
_entry.id   AF-A0A4Z1J7B4-F1
#
_cell.length_a   1.000
_cell.length_b   1.000
_cell.length_c   1.000
_cell.angle_alpha   90.00
_cell.angle_beta   90.00
_cell.angle_gamma   90.00
#
_symmetry.space_group_name_H-M   'P 1'
#
loop_
_entity.id
_entity.type
_entity.pdbx_description
1 polymer ?
#
loop_
_entity_poly.entity_id
_entity_poly.type
_entity_poly.pdbx_seq_one_letter_code
_entity_poly.pdbx_strand_id
1 'polypeptide(L)'
;MRELTPDPFPYGYYTSYLNTPEVQAAIGAFQNFSTFSNTVGNAFASTGDDDRESGTIEAVRALLSQGVYVAMMAGDADYNCNWLGGEVVANEVNATNFSVAGYTNFTTSDSIVHGQVKQSGLFSFSRIYESGHEVPFYQPLASLEIFERVIGRKDIESGLISIDSNKTYLTTGTQKSTYREGNATMQFKVLPSNSTYNTTLNGPNPVSIAKTELKRSLLGRDSGSGGMKKRFKPQSKKSKRTWY
;
A
#
# COMPACT_ATOMS: atom_id res chain seq x y z
N MET A 1 1.74 -10.51 3.73
CA MET A 1 0.49 -9.93 4.24
C MET A 1 0.85 -9.00 5.39
N ARG A 2 0.72 -7.68 5.19
CA ARG A 2 1.09 -6.69 6.23
C ARG A 2 -0.01 -6.47 7.25
N GLU A 3 -1.25 -6.84 6.94
CA GLU A 3 -2.41 -6.55 7.78
C GLU A 3 -3.23 -7.80 8.05
N LEU A 4 -3.82 -7.86 9.25
CA LEU A 4 -4.70 -8.96 9.62
C LEU A 4 -6.13 -8.71 9.10
N THR A 5 -6.79 -9.76 8.66
CA THR A 5 -8.20 -9.70 8.25
C THR A 5 -9.12 -9.50 9.46
N PRO A 6 -10.18 -8.67 9.36
CA PRO A 6 -10.54 -7.81 8.22
C PRO A 6 -9.56 -6.66 7.98
N ASP A 7 -9.14 -6.52 6.72
CA ASP A 7 -8.25 -5.45 6.25
C ASP A 7 -9.11 -4.24 5.80
N PRO A 8 -8.94 -3.04 6.39
CA PRO A 8 -9.71 -1.85 6.00
C PRO A 8 -9.18 -1.17 4.72
N PHE A 9 -8.07 -1.64 4.15
CA PHE A 9 -7.39 -1.03 3.01
C PHE A 9 -7.23 -2.00 1.81
N PRO A 10 -7.27 -1.49 0.56
CA PRO A 10 -7.84 -0.20 0.17
C PRO A 10 -9.33 -0.09 0.54
N TYR A 11 -9.84 1.13 0.63
CA TYR A 11 -11.20 1.34 1.13
C TYR A 11 -12.28 0.78 0.19
N GLY A 12 -13.33 0.17 0.74
CA GLY A 12 -14.47 -0.36 -0.04
C GLY A 12 -15.70 0.55 -0.15
N TYR A 13 -15.72 1.71 0.53
CA TYR A 13 -16.94 2.55 0.60
C TYR A 13 -17.36 3.17 -0.75
N TYR A 14 -16.46 3.23 -1.73
CA TYR A 14 -16.75 3.77 -3.06
C TYR A 14 -17.88 3.02 -3.76
N THR A 15 -18.02 1.71 -3.51
CA THR A 15 -19.10 0.89 -4.07
C THR A 15 -20.48 1.41 -3.64
N SER A 16 -20.62 1.83 -2.38
CA SER A 16 -21.88 2.43 -1.90
C SER A 16 -22.13 3.80 -2.52
N TYR A 17 -21.08 4.62 -2.67
CA TYR A 17 -21.17 5.94 -3.28
C TYR A 17 -21.58 5.89 -4.76
N LEU A 18 -20.95 5.01 -5.54
CA LEU A 18 -21.25 4.80 -6.97
C LEU A 18 -22.66 4.25 -7.20
N ASN A 19 -23.27 3.65 -6.18
CA ASN A 19 -24.64 3.13 -6.22
C ASN A 19 -25.70 4.11 -5.68
N THR A 20 -25.33 5.37 -5.41
CA THR A 20 -26.32 6.39 -5.09
C THR A 20 -27.09 6.81 -6.36
N PRO A 21 -28.41 7.06 -6.29
CA PRO A 21 -29.19 7.48 -7.45
C PRO A 21 -28.67 8.76 -8.10
N GLU A 22 -28.16 9.69 -7.29
CA GLU A 22 -27.57 10.95 -7.76
C GLU A 22 -26.33 10.70 -8.63
N VAL A 23 -25.37 9.90 -8.15
CA VAL A 23 -24.15 9.59 -8.90
C VAL A 23 -24.47 8.80 -10.16
N GLN A 24 -25.35 7.79 -10.07
CA GLN A 24 -25.76 7.01 -11.25
C GLN A 24 -26.43 7.90 -12.31
N ALA A 25 -27.34 8.78 -11.91
CA ALA A 25 -27.99 9.73 -12.81
C ALA A 25 -26.96 10.69 -13.45
N ALA A 26 -26.00 11.19 -12.65
CA ALA A 26 -24.98 12.13 -13.13
C ALA A 26 -24.03 11.51 -14.17
N ILE A 27 -23.67 10.23 -14.02
CA ILE A 27 -22.77 9.53 -14.96
C ILE A 27 -23.52 8.74 -16.05
N GLY A 28 -24.85 8.75 -16.03
CA GLY A 28 -25.69 8.00 -16.98
C GLY A 28 -25.62 6.47 -16.80
N ALA A 29 -25.37 6.00 -15.58
CA ALA A 29 -25.36 4.57 -15.26
C ALA A 29 -26.79 4.04 -15.08
N PHE A 30 -27.11 2.93 -15.75
CA PHE A 30 -28.42 2.27 -15.69
C PHE A 30 -28.44 1.05 -14.77
N GLN A 31 -27.29 0.65 -14.24
CA GLN A 31 -27.14 -0.56 -13.43
C GLN A 31 -26.30 -0.27 -12.20
N ASN A 32 -26.60 -1.00 -11.11
CA ASN A 32 -25.78 -1.00 -9.92
C ASN A 32 -24.36 -1.48 -10.23
N PHE A 33 -23.40 -0.72 -9.72
CA PHE A 33 -21.99 -1.04 -9.76
C PHE A 33 -21.65 -2.20 -8.83
N SER A 34 -20.78 -3.10 -9.29
CA SER A 34 -20.15 -4.15 -8.52
C SER A 34 -18.66 -4.20 -8.88
N THR A 35 -17.78 -4.38 -7.90
CA THR A 35 -16.32 -4.40 -8.12
C THR A 35 -15.87 -5.58 -9.00
N PHE A 36 -16.63 -6.67 -9.01
CA PHE A 36 -16.30 -7.87 -9.79
C PHE A 36 -17.57 -8.56 -10.31
N SER A 37 -17.45 -9.22 -11.46
CA SER A 37 -18.51 -10.07 -12.04
C SER A 37 -18.10 -11.54 -11.98
N ASN A 38 -18.73 -12.30 -11.07
CA ASN A 38 -18.49 -13.74 -10.95
C ASN A 38 -18.79 -14.50 -12.25
N THR A 39 -19.78 -14.05 -13.04
CA THR A 39 -20.10 -14.66 -14.32
C THR A 39 -18.93 -14.58 -15.30
N VAL A 40 -18.30 -13.41 -15.40
CA VAL A 40 -17.14 -13.20 -16.28
C VAL A 40 -15.93 -13.97 -15.74
N GLY A 41 -15.66 -13.87 -14.44
CA GLY A 41 -14.56 -14.61 -13.80
C GLY A 41 -14.64 -16.12 -14.02
N ASN A 42 -15.82 -16.70 -13.78
CA ASN A 42 -16.05 -18.13 -13.98
C ASN A 42 -15.91 -18.56 -15.44
N ALA A 43 -16.26 -17.70 -16.40
CA ALA A 43 -16.09 -18.00 -17.81
C ALA A 43 -14.60 -18.19 -18.16
N PHE A 44 -13.74 -17.24 -17.77
CA PHE A 44 -12.28 -17.34 -17.97
C PHE A 44 -11.67 -18.50 -17.18
N ALA A 45 -12.11 -18.72 -15.93
CA ALA A 45 -11.61 -19.82 -15.13
C ALA A 45 -11.96 -21.19 -15.75
N SER A 46 -13.17 -21.34 -16.29
CA SER A 46 -13.63 -22.60 -16.88
C SER A 46 -12.86 -23.02 -18.15
N THR A 47 -12.22 -22.06 -18.82
CA THR A 47 -11.38 -22.29 -19.99
C THR A 47 -9.88 -22.36 -19.66
N GLY A 48 -9.51 -22.18 -18.38
CA GLY A 48 -8.13 -22.24 -17.91
C GLY A 48 -7.27 -21.08 -18.41
N ASP A 49 -7.86 -19.89 -18.59
CA ASP A 49 -7.14 -18.74 -19.15
C ASP A 49 -6.02 -18.23 -18.23
N ASP A 50 -6.18 -18.38 -16.91
CA ASP A 50 -5.19 -17.92 -15.92
C ASP A 50 -3.84 -18.66 -16.06
N ASP A 51 -3.87 -19.96 -16.36
CA ASP A 51 -2.68 -20.80 -16.53
C ASP A 51 -2.14 -20.78 -17.98
N ARG A 52 -2.83 -20.12 -18.91
CA ARG A 52 -2.51 -20.20 -20.34
C ARG A 52 -1.41 -19.23 -20.72
N GLU A 53 -0.36 -19.77 -21.35
CA GLU A 53 0.65 -18.95 -22.02
C GLU A 53 0.01 -18.18 -23.19
N SER A 54 -0.17 -16.88 -23.02
CA SER A 54 -0.92 -16.02 -23.95
C SER A 54 -0.02 -15.10 -24.80
N GLY A 55 1.30 -15.39 -24.86
CA GLY A 55 2.27 -14.62 -25.63
C GLY A 55 2.54 -13.21 -25.08
N THR A 56 2.26 -12.96 -23.80
CA THR A 56 2.37 -11.64 -23.18
C THR A 56 3.81 -11.11 -23.20
N ILE A 57 4.81 -11.98 -23.02
CA ILE A 57 6.22 -11.61 -23.05
C ILE A 57 6.61 -11.14 -24.46
N GLU A 58 6.20 -11.89 -25.49
CA GLU A 58 6.39 -11.54 -26.90
C GLU A 58 5.68 -10.24 -27.26
N ALA A 59 4.47 -10.03 -26.75
CA ALA A 59 3.71 -8.79 -26.95
C ALA A 59 4.46 -7.58 -26.36
N VAL A 60 5.03 -7.69 -25.16
CA VAL A 60 5.85 -6.63 -24.56
C VAL A 60 7.09 -6.35 -25.43
N ARG A 61 7.78 -7.38 -25.94
CA ARG A 61 8.90 -7.19 -26.87
C ARG A 61 8.48 -6.45 -28.14
N ALA A 62 7.31 -6.78 -28.69
CA ALA A 62 6.76 -6.13 -29.87
C ALA A 62 6.39 -4.66 -29.62
N LEU A 63 5.90 -4.31 -28.42
CA LEU A 63 5.67 -2.92 -28.03
C LEU A 63 6.98 -2.13 -27.97
N LEU A 64 8.01 -2.70 -27.36
CA LEU A 64 9.33 -2.08 -27.26
C LEU A 64 9.97 -1.84 -28.65
N SER A 65 9.85 -2.79 -29.58
CA SER A 65 10.36 -2.63 -30.95
C SER A 65 9.65 -1.54 -31.73
N GLN A 66 8.39 -1.23 -31.37
CA GLN A 66 7.61 -0.13 -31.92
C GLN A 66 7.89 1.23 -31.24
N GLY A 67 8.82 1.27 -30.27
CA GLY A 67 9.17 2.50 -29.55
C GLY A 67 8.18 2.87 -28.45
N VAL A 68 7.29 1.96 -28.06
CA VAL A 68 6.39 2.14 -26.91
C VAL A 68 7.21 2.02 -25.62
N TYR A 69 6.99 2.94 -24.69
CA TYR A 69 7.57 2.86 -23.35
C TYR A 69 6.75 1.87 -22.52
N VAL A 70 7.39 0.78 -22.09
CA VAL A 70 6.79 -0.19 -21.18
C VAL A 70 7.48 -0.10 -19.81
N ALA A 71 6.73 0.35 -18.81
CA ALA A 71 7.17 0.38 -17.42
C ALA A 71 6.33 -0.60 -16.60
N MET A 72 7.00 -1.62 -16.05
CA MET A 72 6.40 -2.54 -15.09
C MET A 72 6.66 -2.02 -13.67
N MET A 73 5.64 -2.04 -12.82
CA MET A 73 5.78 -1.72 -11.41
C MET A 73 5.09 -2.78 -10.55
N ALA A 74 5.69 -3.10 -9.41
CA ALA A 74 5.13 -4.05 -8.44
C ALA A 74 5.34 -3.53 -7.02
N GLY A 75 4.28 -3.53 -6.21
CA GLY A 75 4.36 -3.29 -4.77
C GLY A 75 5.01 -4.47 -4.08
N ASP A 76 5.95 -4.22 -3.18
CA ASP A 76 6.79 -5.27 -2.60
C ASP A 76 6.18 -6.02 -1.40
N ALA A 77 4.98 -5.62 -0.95
CA ALA A 77 4.13 -6.40 -0.05
C ALA A 77 2.95 -7.12 -0.73
N ASP A 78 2.81 -7.01 -2.05
CA ASP A 78 1.84 -7.83 -2.76
C ASP A 78 2.28 -9.30 -2.75
N TYR A 79 1.40 -10.17 -2.28
CA TYR A 79 1.61 -11.62 -2.34
C TYR A 79 1.11 -12.20 -3.67
N ASN A 80 -0.03 -11.70 -4.16
CA ASN A 80 -0.73 -12.26 -5.31
C ASN A 80 0.08 -12.05 -6.59
N CYS A 81 0.47 -10.80 -6.87
CA CYS A 81 1.31 -10.44 -8.00
C CYS A 81 2.66 -9.91 -7.50
N ASN A 82 3.36 -10.74 -6.73
CA ASN A 82 4.58 -10.35 -6.05
C ASN A 82 5.69 -9.87 -7.00
N TRP A 83 6.49 -8.91 -6.51
CA TRP A 83 7.58 -8.32 -7.28
C TRP A 83 8.68 -9.31 -7.67
N LEU A 84 8.84 -10.44 -6.96
CA LEU A 84 9.84 -11.45 -7.31
C LEU A 84 9.48 -12.15 -8.62
N GLY A 85 8.22 -12.56 -8.77
CA GLY A 85 7.68 -13.10 -10.02
C GLY A 85 7.69 -12.04 -11.13
N GLY A 86 7.31 -10.81 -10.80
CA GLY A 86 7.39 -9.68 -11.73
C GLY A 86 8.81 -9.43 -12.25
N GLU A 87 9.83 -9.54 -11.40
CA GLU A 87 11.24 -9.42 -11.79
C GLU A 87 11.64 -10.54 -12.77
N VAL A 88 11.21 -11.78 -12.52
CA VAL A 88 11.49 -12.91 -13.43
C VAL A 88 10.89 -12.63 -14.80
N VAL A 89 9.60 -12.28 -14.86
CA VAL A 89 8.92 -11.94 -16.13
C VAL A 89 9.60 -10.78 -16.83
N ALA A 90 9.99 -9.72 -16.11
CA ALA A 90 10.70 -8.58 -16.69
C ALA A 90 12.05 -8.99 -17.30
N ASN A 91 12.78 -9.93 -16.69
CA ASN A 91 14.01 -10.46 -17.29
C ASN A 91 13.72 -11.33 -18.52
N GLU A 92 12.63 -12.11 -18.51
CA GLU A 92 12.24 -12.95 -19.64
C GLU A 92 11.84 -12.12 -20.87
N VAL A 93 11.31 -10.90 -20.70
CA VAL A 93 11.11 -9.95 -21.80
C VAL A 93 12.41 -9.75 -22.60
N ASN A 94 13.58 -9.87 -21.97
CA ASN A 94 14.88 -9.80 -22.64
C ASN A 94 15.03 -8.54 -23.54
N ALA A 95 14.57 -7.40 -23.03
CA ALA A 95 14.80 -6.12 -23.68
C ALA A 95 16.31 -5.84 -23.81
N THR A 96 16.70 -5.15 -24.88
CA THR A 96 18.11 -4.87 -25.18
C THR A 96 18.82 -4.27 -23.98
N ASN A 97 19.94 -4.87 -23.56
CA ASN A 97 20.76 -4.46 -22.41
C ASN A 97 20.06 -4.45 -21.03
N PHE A 98 18.82 -4.93 -20.92
CA PHE A 98 18.13 -4.97 -19.63
C PHE A 98 18.83 -5.92 -18.64
N SER A 99 19.38 -7.03 -19.10
CA SER A 99 20.10 -7.99 -18.26
C SER A 99 21.35 -7.40 -17.57
N VAL A 100 21.98 -6.38 -18.18
CA VAL A 100 23.18 -5.71 -17.63
C VAL A 100 22.84 -4.46 -16.79
N ALA A 101 21.59 -3.98 -16.82
CA ALA A 101 21.15 -2.88 -15.97
C ALA A 101 21.20 -3.27 -14.49
N GLY A 102 21.52 -2.31 -13.63
CA GLY A 102 21.46 -2.47 -12.17
C GLY A 102 20.22 -1.79 -11.58
N TYR A 103 19.78 -2.25 -10.42
CA TYR A 103 18.83 -1.55 -9.57
C TYR A 103 19.49 -0.31 -8.96
N THR A 104 18.83 0.83 -9.16
CA THR A 104 19.15 2.11 -8.52
C THR A 104 17.91 2.63 -7.80
N ASN A 105 18.09 3.60 -6.90
CA ASN A 105 16.99 4.18 -6.15
C ASN A 105 16.06 4.96 -7.07
N PHE A 106 14.76 4.74 -6.89
CA PHE A 106 13.72 5.58 -7.46
C PHE A 106 13.43 6.71 -6.46
N THR A 107 13.79 7.94 -6.82
CA THR A 107 13.59 9.12 -5.96
C THR A 107 12.55 10.05 -6.57
N THR A 108 11.58 10.46 -5.75
CA THR A 108 10.51 11.40 -6.14
C THR A 108 10.83 12.84 -5.73
N SER A 109 9.95 13.77 -6.13
CA SER A 109 10.07 15.20 -5.85
C SER A 109 10.09 15.57 -4.35
N ASP A 110 9.57 14.70 -3.47
CA ASP A 110 9.68 14.83 -2.01
C ASP A 110 11.07 14.41 -1.46
N SER A 111 12.00 14.04 -2.34
CA SER A 111 13.34 13.54 -2.02
C SER A 111 13.36 12.21 -1.23
N ILE A 112 12.26 11.45 -1.27
CA ILE A 112 12.16 10.13 -0.65
C ILE A 112 12.47 9.05 -1.68
N VAL A 113 13.14 7.98 -1.24
CA VAL A 113 13.32 6.77 -2.03
C VAL A 113 12.11 5.86 -1.80
N HIS A 114 11.19 5.83 -2.76
CA HIS A 114 9.98 5.00 -2.68
C HIS A 114 10.15 3.60 -3.27
N GLY A 115 11.34 3.27 -3.76
CA GLY A 115 11.59 2.00 -4.41
C GLY A 115 12.94 1.92 -5.07
N GLN A 116 13.09 0.86 -5.87
CA GLN A 116 14.23 0.69 -6.76
C GLN A 116 13.75 0.36 -8.17
N VAL A 117 14.46 0.90 -9.15
CA VAL A 117 14.20 0.64 -10.56
C VAL A 117 15.42 0.07 -11.25
N LYS A 118 15.16 -0.89 -12.14
CA LYS A 118 16.10 -1.37 -13.15
C LYS A 118 15.53 -0.99 -14.51
N GLN A 119 16.31 -0.29 -15.33
CA GLN A 119 15.84 0.24 -16.61
C GLN A 119 16.91 0.16 -17.69
N SER A 120 16.47 -0.16 -18.91
CA SER A 120 17.23 0.03 -20.14
C SER A 120 16.35 0.67 -21.21
N GLY A 121 16.73 1.87 -21.64
CA GLY A 121 15.96 2.66 -22.60
C GLY A 121 14.49 2.79 -22.19
N LEU A 122 13.59 2.27 -23.05
CA LEU A 122 12.14 2.33 -22.91
C LEU A 122 11.52 1.16 -22.13
N PHE A 123 12.35 0.31 -21.51
CA PHE A 123 11.89 -0.80 -20.68
C PHE A 123 12.40 -0.66 -19.24
N SER A 124 11.49 -0.70 -18.28
CA SER A 124 11.83 -0.61 -16.86
C SER A 124 11.01 -1.58 -16.00
N PHE A 125 11.62 -2.04 -14.92
CA PHE A 125 10.96 -2.75 -13.83
C PHE A 125 11.24 -2.04 -12.51
N SER A 126 10.17 -1.62 -11.83
CA SER A 126 10.21 -0.90 -10.56
C SER A 126 9.64 -1.75 -9.44
N ARG A 127 10.44 -1.99 -8.41
CA ARG A 127 9.97 -2.49 -7.12
C ARG A 127 9.61 -1.28 -6.25
N ILE A 128 8.33 -1.15 -5.89
CA ILE A 128 7.83 -0.05 -5.08
C ILE A 128 7.73 -0.52 -3.63
N TYR A 129 8.48 0.15 -2.76
CA TYR A 129 8.52 -0.18 -1.35
C TYR A 129 7.22 0.16 -0.68
N GLU A 130 6.97 -0.52 0.42
CA GLU A 130 5.91 -0.17 1.32
C GLU A 130 4.52 -0.20 0.65
N SER A 131 4.35 -1.02 -0.40
CA SER A 131 3.13 -1.06 -1.20
C SER A 131 2.57 -2.48 -1.40
N GLY A 132 1.24 -2.61 -1.32
CA GLY A 132 0.49 -3.81 -1.76
C GLY A 132 0.15 -3.79 -3.26
N HIS A 133 -0.88 -4.56 -3.63
CA HIS A 133 -1.33 -4.76 -5.02
C HIS A 133 -1.69 -3.44 -5.72
N GLU A 134 -2.48 -2.61 -5.04
CA GLU A 134 -2.93 -1.30 -5.54
C GLU A 134 -1.89 -0.22 -5.25
N VAL A 135 -0.76 -0.24 -5.96
CA VAL A 135 0.37 0.69 -5.72
C VAL A 135 -0.04 2.17 -5.60
N PRO A 136 -0.93 2.71 -6.45
CA PRO A 136 -1.36 4.11 -6.33
C PRO A 136 -2.09 4.45 -5.02
N PHE A 137 -2.68 3.47 -4.33
CA PHE A 137 -3.28 3.68 -3.02
C PHE A 137 -2.21 3.85 -1.93
N TYR A 138 -1.19 2.97 -1.93
CA TYR A 138 -0.15 2.96 -0.90
C TYR A 138 0.91 4.03 -1.14
N GLN A 139 1.33 4.21 -2.40
CA GLN A 139 2.40 5.11 -2.83
C GLN A 139 1.91 6.03 -3.97
N PRO A 140 1.00 6.99 -3.69
CA PRO A 140 0.38 7.80 -4.73
C PRO A 140 1.37 8.71 -5.46
N LEU A 141 2.31 9.35 -4.74
CA LEU A 141 3.31 10.23 -5.35
C LEU A 141 4.24 9.44 -6.27
N ALA A 142 4.77 8.31 -5.79
CA ALA A 142 5.58 7.39 -6.58
C ALA A 142 4.88 6.96 -7.88
N SER A 143 3.62 6.55 -7.77
CA SER A 143 2.83 6.07 -8.89
C SER A 143 2.57 7.18 -9.91
N LEU A 144 2.23 8.39 -9.44
CA LEU A 144 2.02 9.55 -10.30
C LEU A 144 3.31 9.94 -11.02
N GLU A 145 4.45 9.99 -10.33
CA GLU A 145 5.70 10.37 -10.96
C GLU A 145 6.21 9.32 -11.95
N ILE A 146 6.01 8.02 -11.69
CA ILE A 146 6.27 6.98 -12.68
C ILE A 146 5.41 7.21 -13.92
N PHE A 147 4.11 7.45 -13.74
CA PHE A 147 3.19 7.73 -14.84
C PHE A 147 3.64 8.95 -15.67
N GLU A 148 3.95 10.07 -15.02
CA GLU A 148 4.42 11.29 -15.68
C GLU A 148 5.77 11.09 -16.40
N ARG A 149 6.69 10.32 -15.81
CA ARG A 149 7.99 9.98 -16.42
C ARG A 149 7.79 9.11 -17.67
N VAL A 150 6.89 8.14 -17.64
CA VAL A 150 6.58 7.28 -18.80
C VAL A 150 5.97 8.10 -19.93
N ILE A 151 4.95 8.92 -19.64
CA ILE A 151 4.30 9.79 -20.62
C ILE A 151 5.29 10.81 -21.19
N GLY A 152 6.12 11.41 -20.32
CA GLY A 152 7.17 12.35 -20.70
C GLY A 152 8.42 11.70 -21.30
N ARG A 153 8.44 10.37 -21.45
CA ARG A 153 9.56 9.57 -21.99
C ARG A 153 10.90 9.88 -21.30
N LYS A 154 10.87 9.91 -19.97
CA LYS A 154 12.02 10.15 -19.11
C LYS A 154 12.48 8.89 -18.38
N ASP A 155 13.69 8.90 -17.84
CA ASP A 155 14.15 7.86 -16.94
C ASP A 155 13.24 7.75 -15.72
N ILE A 156 13.04 6.52 -15.25
CA ILE A 156 12.27 6.26 -14.04
C ILE A 156 13.09 6.63 -12.81
N GLU A 157 14.42 6.53 -12.79
CA GLU A 157 15.25 6.80 -11.60
C GLU A 157 15.02 8.20 -11.01
N SER A 158 15.20 9.23 -11.83
CA SER A 158 15.22 10.64 -11.44
C SER A 158 14.16 11.50 -12.13
N GLY A 159 13.69 11.09 -13.32
CA GLY A 159 12.78 11.90 -14.14
C GLY A 159 13.44 13.13 -14.77
N LEU A 160 14.77 13.14 -14.90
CA LEU A 160 15.56 14.26 -15.43
C LEU A 160 16.13 14.00 -16.83
N ILE A 161 16.32 12.73 -17.19
CA ILE A 161 16.95 12.29 -18.44
C ILE A 161 15.86 11.93 -19.44
N SER A 162 15.82 12.61 -20.59
CA SER A 162 14.95 12.21 -21.70
C SER A 162 15.51 10.99 -22.42
N ILE A 163 14.71 9.91 -22.49
CA ILE A 163 15.08 8.66 -23.17
C ILE A 163 15.17 8.84 -24.68
N ASP A 164 14.40 9.76 -25.25
CA ASP A 164 14.49 10.06 -26.69
C ASP A 164 15.84 10.66 -27.09
N SER A 165 16.43 11.45 -26.18
CA SER A 165 17.78 12.01 -26.34
C SER A 165 18.90 11.03 -25.98
N ASN A 166 18.63 10.08 -25.07
CA ASN A 166 19.58 9.07 -24.63
C ASN A 166 18.97 7.66 -24.74
N LYS A 167 18.89 7.16 -25.97
CA LYS A 167 18.30 5.85 -26.28
C LYS A 167 19.05 4.68 -25.64
N THR A 168 20.31 4.90 -25.28
CA THR A 168 21.19 3.92 -24.61
C THR A 168 21.17 4.05 -23.09
N TYR A 169 20.23 4.82 -22.52
CA TYR A 169 20.12 4.98 -21.07
C TYR A 169 20.03 3.62 -20.37
N LEU A 170 20.79 3.48 -19.29
CA LEU A 170 20.91 2.27 -18.51
C LEU A 170 21.07 2.66 -17.04
N THR A 171 20.27 2.10 -16.16
CA THR A 171 20.47 2.29 -14.72
C THR A 171 21.73 1.57 -14.26
N THR A 172 22.51 2.22 -13.40
CA THR A 172 23.74 1.66 -12.82
C THR A 172 23.54 1.40 -11.33
N GLY A 173 23.75 0.17 -10.88
CA GLY A 173 23.57 -0.18 -9.48
C GLY A 173 23.69 -1.69 -9.24
N THR A 174 23.02 -2.20 -8.20
CA THR A 174 23.15 -3.61 -7.81
C THR A 174 22.33 -4.52 -8.73
N GLN A 175 22.81 -5.73 -9.02
CA GLN A 175 22.01 -6.68 -9.83
C GLN A 175 20.72 -7.13 -9.11
N LYS A 176 20.64 -6.94 -7.79
CA LYS A 176 19.49 -7.35 -6.99
C LYS A 176 19.03 -6.20 -6.12
N SER A 177 17.71 -6.05 -6.00
CA SER A 177 17.10 -5.23 -4.95
C SER A 177 17.07 -6.02 -3.65
N THR A 178 17.97 -5.69 -2.72
CA THR A 178 18.13 -6.41 -1.45
C THR A 178 17.41 -5.76 -0.27
N TYR A 179 16.60 -4.73 -0.53
CA TYR A 179 15.81 -4.06 0.50
C TYR A 179 14.87 -5.04 1.19
N ARG A 180 14.80 -4.93 2.52
CA ARG A 180 13.92 -5.73 3.36
C ARG A 180 13.14 -4.80 4.27
N GLU A 181 11.83 -4.98 4.22
CA GLU A 181 10.92 -4.32 5.14
C GLU A 181 11.12 -4.88 6.55
N GLY A 182 11.09 -3.98 7.53
CA GLY A 182 11.19 -4.36 8.93
C GLY A 182 9.83 -4.72 9.53
N ASN A 183 9.85 -5.27 10.75
CA ASN A 183 8.62 -5.56 11.50
C ASN A 183 7.73 -4.33 11.74
N ALA A 184 8.26 -3.11 11.59
CA ALA A 184 7.49 -1.87 11.75
C ALA A 184 6.38 -1.70 10.70
N THR A 185 6.48 -2.40 9.56
CA THR A 185 5.49 -2.32 8.46
C THR A 185 4.30 -3.26 8.68
N MET A 186 4.44 -4.21 9.61
CA MET A 186 3.44 -5.23 9.93
C MET A 186 2.45 -4.74 11.00
N GLN A 187 1.16 -4.88 10.70
CA GLN A 187 0.07 -4.69 11.66
C GLN A 187 -0.25 -6.02 12.35
N PHE A 188 0.22 -6.17 13.59
CA PHE A 188 0.00 -7.39 14.39
C PHE A 188 -1.35 -7.45 15.12
N LYS A 189 -2.22 -6.47 14.87
CA LYS A 189 -3.58 -6.40 15.42
C LYS A 189 -4.53 -6.05 14.30
N VAL A 190 -5.75 -6.59 14.37
CA VAL A 190 -6.85 -6.19 13.49
C VAL A 190 -7.09 -4.70 13.66
N LEU A 191 -7.12 -3.99 12.55
CA LEU A 191 -7.36 -2.56 12.52
C LEU A 191 -8.87 -2.27 12.65
N PRO A 192 -9.25 -1.16 13.31
CA PRO A 192 -10.62 -0.65 13.26
C PRO A 192 -11.08 -0.42 11.81
N SER A 193 -12.36 -0.65 11.52
CA SER A 193 -12.92 -0.45 10.17
C SER A 193 -12.92 1.01 9.69
N ASN A 194 -12.80 1.96 10.61
CA ASN A 194 -12.69 3.39 10.33
C ASN A 194 -11.23 3.88 10.33
N SER A 195 -10.25 2.98 10.30
CA SER A 195 -8.85 3.33 10.13
C SER A 195 -8.65 4.08 8.83
N THR A 196 -7.76 5.07 8.84
CA THR A 196 -7.36 5.80 7.63
C THR A 196 -5.89 5.54 7.35
N TYR A 197 -5.52 5.34 6.09
CA TYR A 197 -4.14 5.12 5.66
C TYR A 197 -3.34 6.43 5.65
N ASN A 198 -2.07 6.36 6.02
CA ASN A 198 -1.11 7.44 6.01
C ASN A 198 0.06 7.06 5.09
N THR A 199 0.12 7.72 3.94
CA THR A 199 1.14 7.47 2.90
C THR A 199 2.52 8.03 3.26
N THR A 200 2.66 8.78 4.34
CA THR A 200 3.97 9.20 4.88
C THR A 200 4.53 8.16 5.85
N LEU A 201 3.65 7.50 6.61
CA LEU A 201 4.03 6.43 7.53
C LEU A 201 4.00 5.04 6.87
N ASN A 202 3.44 4.95 5.67
CA ASN A 202 3.15 3.72 4.96
C ASN A 202 2.35 2.71 5.78
N GLY A 203 1.34 3.21 6.51
CA GLY A 203 0.51 2.41 7.40
C GLY A 203 -0.70 3.18 7.91
N PRO A 204 -1.48 2.62 8.84
CA PRO A 204 -2.63 3.31 9.41
C PRO A 204 -2.22 4.56 10.20
N ASN A 205 -3.05 5.60 10.14
CA ASN A 205 -2.93 6.75 11.00
C ASN A 205 -2.96 6.32 12.47
N PRO A 206 -2.11 6.90 13.34
CA PRO A 206 -2.19 6.68 14.77
C PRO A 206 -3.58 7.04 15.27
N VAL A 207 -4.27 6.08 15.89
CA VAL A 207 -5.54 6.37 16.55
C VAL A 207 -5.22 7.29 17.72
N SER A 208 -5.74 8.53 17.69
CA SER A 208 -5.62 9.40 18.86
C SER A 208 -6.24 8.66 20.05
N ILE A 209 -5.46 8.38 21.09
CA ILE A 209 -5.97 7.87 22.37
C ILE A 209 -6.69 9.06 23.05
N ALA A 210 -7.77 9.53 22.45
CA ALA A 210 -8.57 10.61 22.97
C ALA A 210 -9.45 10.07 24.10
N LYS A 211 -8.94 10.23 25.33
CA LYS A 211 -9.70 10.38 26.60
C LYS A 211 -10.59 9.23 27.10
N THR A 212 -10.81 8.15 26.36
CA THR A 212 -11.71 7.07 26.82
C THR A 212 -11.08 6.19 27.89
N GLU A 213 -9.77 5.92 27.80
CA GLU A 213 -9.06 5.16 28.84
C GLU A 213 -8.86 5.96 30.14
N LEU A 214 -8.68 7.28 30.05
CA LEU A 214 -8.61 8.14 31.24
C LEU A 214 -9.95 8.18 32.00
N LYS A 215 -11.08 8.11 31.28
CA LYS A 215 -12.41 8.04 31.92
C LYS A 215 -12.66 6.68 32.58
N ARG A 216 -12.18 5.57 31.99
CA ARG A 216 -12.26 4.24 32.62
C ARG A 216 -11.35 4.11 33.84
N SER A 217 -10.16 4.72 33.84
CA SER A 217 -9.28 4.71 35.02
C SER A 217 -9.79 5.61 36.14
N LEU A 218 -10.55 6.66 35.82
CA LEU A 218 -11.17 7.57 36.80
C LEU A 218 -12.52 7.09 37.33
N LEU A 219 -13.23 6.21 36.62
CA LEU A 219 -14.55 5.67 37.02
C LEU A 219 -14.50 4.22 37.51
N GLY A 220 -13.33 3.58 37.50
CA GLY A 220 -13.13 2.17 37.88
C GLY A 220 -12.50 1.98 39.26
N ARG A 221 -13.02 2.60 40.32
CA ARG A 221 -12.73 2.24 41.72
C ARG A 221 -13.93 2.54 42.61
N ASP A 222 -14.97 1.71 42.51
CA ASP A 222 -15.84 1.40 43.65
C ASP A 222 -16.74 0.20 43.35
N SER A 223 -16.38 -0.97 43.88
CA SER A 223 -17.27 -2.06 44.32
C SER A 223 -16.40 -3.24 44.77
N GLY A 224 -16.35 -3.47 46.08
CA GLY A 224 -15.33 -4.32 46.72
C GLY A 224 -15.68 -5.78 46.99
N SER A 225 -14.81 -6.45 47.75
CA SER A 225 -15.14 -7.52 48.70
C SER A 225 -13.90 -8.00 49.48
N GLY A 226 -14.01 -8.06 50.81
CA GLY A 226 -13.47 -9.17 51.61
C GLY A 226 -12.07 -9.05 52.21
N GLY A 227 -11.98 -8.80 53.53
CA GLY A 227 -10.74 -9.03 54.29
C GLY A 227 -10.76 -8.49 55.72
N MET A 228 -11.40 -9.20 56.64
CA MET A 228 -11.28 -8.97 58.10
C MET A 228 -9.82 -9.02 58.56
N LYS A 229 -9.36 -8.03 59.35
CA LYS A 229 -8.53 -8.26 60.55
C LYS A 229 -8.37 -7.01 61.44
N LYS A 230 -8.77 -7.24 62.70
CA LYS A 230 -8.26 -6.72 64.00
C LYS A 230 -8.34 -5.22 64.35
N ARG A 231 -9.26 -4.99 65.29
CA ARG A 231 -9.29 -4.04 66.42
C ARG A 231 -8.00 -3.25 66.72
N PHE A 232 -8.14 -1.93 66.78
CA PHE A 232 -7.55 -1.08 67.82
C PHE A 232 -8.43 0.17 68.02
N LYS A 233 -8.90 0.43 69.25
CA LYS A 233 -9.41 1.73 69.74
C LYS A 233 -8.32 2.30 70.65
N PRO A 234 -7.99 3.60 70.57
CA PRO A 234 -8.61 4.60 71.46
C PRO A 234 -8.76 5.96 70.73
N GLN A 235 -9.38 7.05 71.19
CA GLN A 235 -10.07 7.47 72.40
C GLN A 235 -10.88 8.72 72.00
N SER A 236 -11.99 8.96 72.66
CA SER A 236 -12.79 10.17 72.51
C SER A 236 -12.09 11.42 73.06
N LYS A 237 -12.20 12.55 72.37
CA LYS A 237 -12.38 13.85 73.04
C LYS A 237 -13.51 14.63 72.37
N LYS A 238 -14.60 14.78 73.14
CA LYS A 238 -15.63 15.79 72.95
C LYS A 238 -15.04 17.16 73.25
N SER A 239 -15.36 18.15 72.42
CA SER A 239 -15.39 19.58 72.78
C SER A 239 -16.60 20.15 72.04
N LYS A 240 -17.78 20.12 72.67
CA LYS A 240 -18.44 21.30 73.27
C LYS A 240 -18.37 22.56 72.39
N ARG A 241 -19.36 22.70 71.50
CA ARG A 241 -19.90 24.01 71.13
C ARG A 241 -21.10 24.28 72.04
N THR A 242 -21.01 25.34 72.82
CA THR A 242 -22.19 26.08 73.32
C THR A 242 -22.22 27.41 72.56
N TRP A 243 -23.43 27.78 72.18
CA TRP A 243 -23.79 28.82 71.21
C TRP A 243 -24.06 30.14 71.93
N TYR A 244 -23.49 31.24 71.43
CA TYR A 244 -23.55 32.61 71.99
C TYR A 244 -23.08 32.75 73.45
#